data_AF-A0A3P3Y956-F1
#
_entry.id   AF-A0A3P3Y956-F1
#
_cell.length_a   1.000
_cell.length_b   1.000
_cell.length_c   1.000
_cell.angle_alpha   90.00
_cell.angle_beta   90.00
_cell.angle_gamma   90.00
#
_symmetry.space_group_name_H-M   'P 1'
#
loop_
_entity.id
_entity.type
_entity.pdbx_description
1 polymer ?
#
loop_
_entity_poly.entity_id
_entity_poly.type
_entity_poly.pdbx_seq_one_letter_code
_entity_poly.pdbx_strand_id
1 'polypeptide(L)'
;MLSLPNGRLRKAAMSLIHGQRRRSRLALLVVASFVALCALCMMSYSVADNLGMIDTRVPPHRLPANLASDPYWSNADCRQSVTCRAFARIRYLRGRARQTRIPQIIHQSWRDVHVPARIFGRKDYTDLVPWIQSWTKNHPAWRYVFWTDKDNYEMVETAMPEYLWVYKRLSGIMRADFVRYVIMYKIGGVYADLDFESVRPLPDSVTSLDAFLSSEPMIHSRVYNGRNRTAIADHVANDGCHDPVDCTGPRLLEGLFEKKHVQDLLKRPGSGLTLFEPHVFYPEVSVYNIDDMKQRCLSPSPQMKEGCDALATWVPGQNRRPDTLAEHHWQCSWCARRKQETANIADIVPISRLERPFEDRLQWQ
;
A
#
# COMPACT_ATOMS: atom_id res chain seq x y z
N MET A 1 -68.46 30.37 43.46
CA MET A 1 -67.55 29.31 43.96
C MET A 1 -67.29 28.32 42.83
N LEU A 2 -66.09 28.31 42.24
CA LEU A 2 -65.60 27.17 41.46
C LEU A 2 -64.16 26.93 41.89
N SER A 3 -63.95 25.84 42.64
CA SER A 3 -62.66 25.40 43.15
C SER A 3 -61.86 24.70 42.03
N LEU A 4 -60.58 25.03 41.93
CA LEU A 4 -59.64 24.37 41.03
C LEU A 4 -59.16 23.02 41.62
N PRO A 5 -58.96 21.95 40.82
CA PRO A 5 -58.47 20.67 41.33
C PRO A 5 -56.96 20.69 41.65
N ASN A 6 -56.63 20.07 42.78
CA ASN A 6 -55.36 20.10 43.51
C ASN A 6 -54.30 19.08 43.03
N GLY A 7 -53.03 19.46 43.19
CA GLY A 7 -51.93 18.56 43.60
C GLY A 7 -51.11 17.86 42.51
N ARG A 8 -51.71 17.04 41.65
CA ARG A 8 -50.95 16.11 40.78
C ARG A 8 -50.25 16.78 39.60
N LEU A 9 -50.89 17.75 38.95
CA LEU A 9 -50.32 18.49 37.82
C LEU A 9 -49.12 19.37 38.22
N ARG A 10 -49.15 19.98 39.42
CA ARG A 10 -48.03 20.78 39.94
C ARG A 10 -46.77 19.94 40.20
N LYS A 11 -46.91 18.70 40.71
CA LYS A 11 -45.78 17.80 40.95
C LYS A 11 -45.12 17.32 39.65
N ALA A 12 -45.92 17.01 38.62
CA ALA A 12 -45.41 16.61 37.31
C ALA A 12 -44.62 17.74 36.61
N ALA A 13 -45.14 18.97 36.65
CA ALA A 13 -44.47 20.14 36.10
C ALA A 13 -43.12 20.44 36.79
N MET A 14 -43.05 20.35 38.13
CA MET A 14 -41.79 20.57 38.86
C MET A 14 -40.73 19.50 38.60
N SER A 15 -41.13 18.23 38.38
CA SER A 15 -40.21 17.14 38.01
C SER A 15 -39.60 17.34 36.63
N LEU A 16 -40.41 17.76 35.65
CA LEU A 16 -39.95 18.11 34.30
C LEU A 16 -38.95 19.28 34.31
N ILE A 17 -39.24 20.34 35.07
CA ILE A 17 -38.35 21.51 35.22
C ILE A 17 -37.02 21.12 35.90
N HIS A 18 -37.05 20.25 36.91
CA HIS A 18 -35.84 19.74 37.55
C HIS A 18 -35.00 18.85 36.64
N GLY A 19 -35.64 17.98 35.85
CA GLY A 19 -34.97 17.14 34.85
C GLY A 19 -34.32 17.96 33.74
N GLN A 20 -34.99 19.01 33.27
CA GLN A 20 -34.46 19.93 32.26
C GLN A 20 -33.26 20.71 32.81
N ARG A 21 -33.33 21.24 34.04
CA ARG A 21 -32.20 21.93 34.69
C ARG A 21 -30.98 21.02 34.91
N ARG A 22 -31.17 19.74 35.23
CA ARG A 22 -30.06 18.77 35.35
C ARG A 22 -29.38 18.49 34.00
N ARG A 23 -30.16 18.32 32.92
CA ARG A 23 -29.61 18.12 31.56
C ARG A 23 -28.84 19.35 31.07
N SER A 24 -29.33 20.56 31.35
CA SER A 24 -28.64 21.81 31.01
C SER A 24 -27.31 21.97 31.76
N ARG A 25 -27.24 21.59 33.05
CA ARG A 25 -25.99 21.63 33.83
C ARG A 25 -24.95 20.63 33.32
N LEU A 26 -25.37 19.43 32.93
CA LEU A 26 -24.47 18.43 32.38
C LEU A 26 -23.91 18.86 31.01
N ALA A 27 -24.74 19.44 30.16
CA ALA A 27 -24.30 19.99 28.88
C ALA A 27 -23.29 21.14 29.07
N LEU A 28 -23.52 22.03 30.05
CA LEU A 28 -22.57 23.11 30.36
C LEU A 28 -21.21 22.57 30.82
N LEU A 29 -21.20 21.51 31.64
CA LEU A 29 -19.96 20.87 32.12
C LEU A 29 -19.17 20.22 30.99
N VAL A 30 -19.84 19.53 30.05
CA VAL A 30 -19.17 18.92 28.89
C VAL A 30 -18.52 19.99 27.99
N VAL A 31 -19.24 21.09 27.73
CA VAL A 31 -18.71 22.22 26.95
C VAL A 31 -17.52 22.88 27.66
N ALA A 32 -17.62 23.10 28.97
CA ALA A 32 -16.52 23.68 29.75
C ALA A 32 -15.27 22.79 29.74
N SER A 33 -15.42 21.47 29.89
CA SER A 33 -14.32 20.51 29.81
C SER A 33 -13.65 20.49 28.43
N PHE A 34 -14.44 20.59 27.35
CA PHE A 34 -13.91 20.65 25.99
C PHE A 34 -13.10 21.93 25.74
N VAL A 35 -13.61 23.09 26.20
CA VAL A 35 -12.89 24.38 26.11
C VAL A 35 -11.58 24.35 26.88
N ALA A 36 -11.56 23.75 28.09
CA ALA A 36 -10.34 23.61 28.89
C ALA A 36 -9.29 22.72 28.19
N LEU A 37 -9.71 21.63 27.56
CA LEU A 37 -8.81 20.75 26.81
C LEU A 37 -8.20 21.46 25.59
N CYS A 38 -9.00 22.24 24.87
CA CYS A 38 -8.51 23.06 23.75
C CYS A 38 -7.51 24.13 24.21
N ALA A 39 -7.75 24.78 25.35
CA ALA A 39 -6.83 25.75 25.92
C ALA A 39 -5.48 25.14 26.31
N LEU A 40 -5.49 23.94 26.92
CA LEU A 40 -4.26 23.21 27.26
C LEU A 40 -3.44 22.81 26.03
N CYS A 41 -4.11 22.39 24.95
CA CYS A 41 -3.46 22.08 23.66
C CYS A 41 -2.82 23.32 23.01
N MET A 42 -3.50 24.47 23.08
CA MET A 42 -2.98 25.75 22.57
C MET A 42 -1.78 26.23 23.38
N MET A 43 -1.81 26.08 24.71
CA MET A 43 -0.69 26.46 25.58
C MET A 43 0.53 25.56 25.38
N SER A 44 0.34 24.25 25.25
CA SER A 44 1.45 23.32 24.97
C SER A 44 2.10 23.58 23.62
N TYR A 45 1.32 24.00 22.62
CA TYR A 45 1.87 24.44 21.33
C TYR A 45 2.68 25.73 21.44
N SER A 46 2.18 26.76 22.14
CA SER A 46 2.92 28.01 22.35
C SER A 46 4.20 27.82 23.17
N VAL A 47 4.21 26.87 24.12
CA VAL A 47 5.42 26.52 24.89
C VAL A 47 6.45 25.84 24.00
N ALA A 48 6.04 24.91 23.13
CA ALA A 48 6.94 24.26 22.17
C ALA A 48 7.55 25.23 21.14
N ASP A 49 6.79 26.26 20.74
CA ASP A 49 7.24 27.34 19.85
C ASP A 49 8.25 28.28 20.55
N ASN A 50 7.97 28.69 21.79
CA ASN A 50 8.88 29.52 22.59
C ASN A 50 10.20 28.82 22.95
N LEU A 51 10.20 27.48 23.03
CA LEU A 51 11.40 26.68 23.26
C LEU A 51 12.22 26.41 21.98
N GLY A 52 11.78 26.93 20.82
CA GLY A 52 12.53 26.81 19.56
C GLY A 52 12.66 25.38 19.04
N MET A 53 11.83 24.44 19.50
CA MET A 53 11.94 23.02 19.14
C MET A 53 11.32 22.69 17.76
N ILE A 54 10.75 23.67 17.06
CA ILE A 54 10.15 23.52 15.73
C ILE A 54 10.68 24.62 14.80
N ASP A 55 11.65 24.30 13.95
CA ASP A 55 12.09 25.20 12.87
C ASP A 55 11.04 25.20 11.74
N THR A 56 10.27 26.27 11.63
CA THR A 56 9.15 26.41 10.67
C THR A 56 9.47 27.24 9.43
N ARG A 57 10.74 27.62 9.18
CA ARG A 57 11.09 28.48 8.04
C ARG A 57 11.57 27.68 6.83
N VAL A 58 10.64 27.29 5.95
CA VAL A 58 10.98 26.88 4.58
C VAL A 58 11.06 28.14 3.70
N PRO A 59 12.20 28.44 3.05
CA PRO A 59 12.32 29.61 2.20
C PRO A 59 11.41 29.53 0.96
N PRO A 60 10.83 30.65 0.48
CA PRO A 60 9.85 30.68 -0.62
C PRO A 60 10.31 30.02 -1.93
N HIS A 61 11.61 30.05 -2.19
CA HIS A 61 12.25 29.53 -3.41
C HIS A 61 12.40 28.00 -3.46
N ARG A 62 12.01 27.27 -2.39
CA ARG A 62 12.00 25.80 -2.36
C ARG A 62 10.60 25.19 -2.43
N LEU A 63 9.56 25.99 -2.70
CA LEU A 63 8.20 25.46 -2.85
C LEU A 63 8.02 24.86 -4.26
N PRO A 64 7.53 23.62 -4.41
CA PRO A 64 7.25 23.06 -5.73
C PRO A 64 6.20 23.89 -6.49
N ALA A 65 6.39 24.04 -7.79
CA ALA A 65 5.71 25.00 -8.66
C ALA A 65 4.17 24.91 -8.64
N ASN A 66 3.62 23.77 -8.24
CA ASN A 66 2.18 23.50 -8.12
C ASN A 66 1.51 24.09 -6.86
N LEU A 67 2.28 24.66 -5.91
CA LEU A 67 1.74 25.35 -4.72
C LEU A 67 1.48 26.84 -4.96
N ALA A 68 2.10 27.46 -5.96
CA ALA A 68 1.89 28.89 -6.25
C ALA A 68 0.51 29.20 -6.85
N SER A 69 -0.20 28.18 -7.36
CA SER A 69 -1.56 28.28 -7.90
C SER A 69 -2.67 28.13 -6.85
N ASP A 70 -2.33 27.88 -5.58
CA ASP A 70 -3.32 27.81 -4.51
C ASP A 70 -3.72 29.25 -4.09
N PRO A 71 -5.02 29.62 -4.17
CA PRO A 71 -5.53 30.96 -3.87
C PRO A 71 -5.19 31.47 -2.45
N TYR A 72 -4.69 30.60 -1.58
CA TYR A 72 -4.33 30.91 -0.21
C TYR A 72 -2.90 31.46 -0.06
N TRP A 73 -1.95 30.98 -0.88
CA TRP A 73 -0.57 31.48 -0.86
C TRP A 73 -0.43 32.85 -1.51
N SER A 74 -1.45 33.32 -2.24
CA SER A 74 -1.54 34.70 -2.72
C SER A 74 -1.89 35.72 -1.62
N ASN A 75 -2.35 35.30 -0.44
CA ASN A 75 -2.68 36.21 0.65
C ASN A 75 -1.44 36.54 1.52
N ALA A 76 -0.97 37.79 1.43
CA ALA A 76 0.24 38.26 2.10
C ALA A 76 0.15 38.24 3.63
N ASP A 77 -1.03 38.47 4.19
CA ASP A 77 -1.23 38.58 5.63
C ASP A 77 -1.16 37.20 6.30
N CYS A 78 -1.70 36.17 5.65
CA CYS A 78 -1.63 34.81 6.18
C CYS A 78 -0.21 34.23 6.15
N ARG A 79 0.66 34.65 5.21
CA ARG A 79 2.07 34.25 5.20
C ARG A 79 2.82 34.70 6.45
N GLN A 80 2.40 35.79 7.08
CA GLN A 80 3.07 36.34 8.26
C GLN A 80 2.59 35.71 9.58
N SER A 81 1.36 35.19 9.64
CA SER A 81 0.79 34.60 10.85
C SER A 81 1.16 33.12 11.05
N VAL A 82 1.85 32.80 12.16
CA VAL A 82 2.22 31.42 12.56
C VAL A 82 0.98 30.53 12.68
N THR A 83 -0.06 31.04 13.33
CA THR A 83 -1.33 30.34 13.55
C THR A 83 -2.05 30.08 12.24
N CYS A 84 -2.07 31.04 11.32
CA CYS A 84 -2.68 30.89 9.99
C CYS A 84 -1.94 29.79 9.19
N ARG A 85 -0.61 29.83 9.14
CA ARG A 85 0.23 28.80 8.49
C ARG A 85 0.00 27.40 9.10
N ALA A 86 -0.08 27.30 10.42
CA ALA A 86 -0.34 26.05 11.11
C ALA A 86 -1.73 25.49 10.77
N PHE A 87 -2.78 26.31 10.80
CA PHE A 87 -4.13 25.89 10.42
C PHE A 87 -4.25 25.54 8.93
N ALA A 88 -3.55 26.24 8.04
CA ALA A 88 -3.50 25.90 6.62
C ALA A 88 -2.78 24.58 6.39
N ARG A 89 -1.64 24.35 7.05
CA ARG A 89 -0.92 23.08 7.01
C ARG A 89 -1.80 21.95 7.55
N ILE A 90 -2.52 22.18 8.66
CA ILE A 90 -3.50 21.21 9.18
C ILE A 90 -4.64 20.99 8.18
N ARG A 91 -5.15 22.02 7.50
CA ARG A 91 -6.23 21.88 6.52
C ARG A 91 -5.75 21.21 5.22
N TYR A 92 -4.52 21.44 4.80
CA TYR A 92 -3.84 20.78 3.68
C TYR A 92 -3.56 19.31 4.01
N LEU A 93 -3.00 19.03 5.19
CA LEU A 93 -2.78 17.67 5.69
C LEU A 93 -4.11 16.95 5.93
N ARG A 94 -5.16 17.65 6.40
CA ARG A 94 -6.54 17.10 6.51
C ARG A 94 -7.21 16.91 5.15
N GLY A 95 -6.88 17.75 4.16
CA GLY A 95 -7.30 17.60 2.77
C GLY A 95 -6.65 16.38 2.10
N ARG A 96 -5.36 16.13 2.37
CA ARG A 96 -4.66 14.89 2.02
C ARG A 96 -5.13 13.67 2.81
N ALA A 97 -5.38 13.81 4.11
CA ALA A 97 -5.94 12.75 4.94
C ALA A 97 -7.38 12.39 4.55
N ARG A 98 -8.02 13.20 3.70
CA ARG A 98 -9.29 12.88 3.03
C ARG A 98 -9.11 12.23 1.65
N GLN A 99 -7.87 11.95 1.20
CA GLN A 99 -7.59 11.50 -0.17
C GLN A 99 -6.57 10.36 -0.32
N THR A 100 -6.00 9.77 0.73
CA THR A 100 -5.29 8.48 0.60
C THR A 100 -6.28 7.35 0.81
N ARG A 101 -6.62 6.65 -0.27
CA ARG A 101 -7.49 5.47 -0.23
C ARG A 101 -6.70 4.18 -0.04
N ILE A 102 -5.48 4.15 -0.56
CA ILE A 102 -4.49 3.11 -0.24
C ILE A 102 -3.71 3.53 1.00
N PRO A 103 -3.74 2.73 2.09
CA PRO A 103 -2.91 2.95 3.27
C PRO A 103 -1.42 3.07 2.92
N GLN A 104 -0.70 3.94 3.62
CA GLN A 104 0.73 4.15 3.43
C GLN A 104 1.55 3.08 4.18
N ILE A 105 1.38 1.83 3.75
CA ILE A 105 2.01 0.63 4.33
C ILE A 105 2.65 -0.16 3.20
N ILE A 106 3.93 -0.49 3.35
CA ILE A 106 4.65 -1.41 2.47
C ILE A 106 4.67 -2.79 3.12
N HIS A 107 4.30 -3.82 2.35
CA HIS A 107 4.34 -5.21 2.76
C HIS A 107 5.35 -5.97 1.89
N GLN A 108 6.29 -6.66 2.53
CA GLN A 108 7.11 -7.68 1.86
C GLN A 108 7.07 -8.96 2.70
N SER A 109 7.16 -10.13 2.07
CA SER A 109 7.15 -11.40 2.80
C SER A 109 8.26 -12.34 2.39
N TRP A 110 8.67 -13.18 3.32
CA TRP A 110 9.56 -14.31 3.09
C TRP A 110 9.17 -15.51 3.96
N ARG A 111 9.92 -16.61 3.86
CA ARG A 111 9.70 -17.82 4.67
C ARG A 111 9.91 -17.54 6.15
N ASP A 112 11.03 -16.91 6.48
CA ASP A 112 11.42 -16.55 7.82
C ASP A 112 12.23 -15.23 7.80
N VAL A 113 12.79 -14.83 8.93
CA VAL A 113 13.55 -13.57 9.08
C VAL A 113 14.87 -13.54 8.31
N HIS A 114 15.38 -14.68 7.83
CA HIS A 114 16.57 -14.78 7.00
C HIS A 114 16.20 -14.73 5.53
N VAL A 115 16.26 -13.54 4.96
CA VAL A 115 15.95 -13.28 3.56
C VAL A 115 17.17 -13.54 2.67
N PRO A 116 16.99 -13.83 1.37
CA PRO A 116 18.11 -13.93 0.45
C PRO A 116 18.74 -12.54 0.31
N ALA A 117 20.00 -12.41 0.75
CA ALA A 117 20.81 -11.22 0.54
C ALA A 117 21.48 -11.29 -0.83
N ARG A 118 21.97 -12.46 -1.22
CA ARG A 118 22.53 -12.71 -2.56
C ARG A 118 21.98 -13.97 -3.19
N ILE A 119 21.68 -13.88 -4.47
CA ILE A 119 21.28 -15.01 -5.30
C ILE A 119 22.39 -15.30 -6.31
N PHE A 120 22.97 -16.49 -6.26
CA PHE A 120 24.07 -16.85 -7.16
C PHE A 120 23.55 -17.37 -8.50
N GLY A 121 24.03 -16.73 -9.58
CA GLY A 121 23.91 -17.19 -10.96
C GLY A 121 25.06 -18.12 -11.36
N ARG A 122 25.18 -18.40 -12.67
CA ARG A 122 26.26 -19.26 -13.20
C ARG A 122 27.64 -18.57 -13.16
N LYS A 123 27.68 -17.23 -13.23
CA LYS A 123 28.92 -16.45 -13.35
C LYS A 123 29.01 -15.25 -12.40
N ASP A 124 27.91 -14.92 -11.74
CA ASP A 124 27.72 -13.71 -10.95
C ASP A 124 26.76 -13.99 -9.78
N TYR A 125 26.50 -12.95 -8.99
CA TYR A 125 25.44 -12.96 -8.00
C TYR A 125 24.64 -11.67 -8.12
N THR A 126 23.39 -11.76 -7.70
CA THR A 126 22.49 -10.61 -7.60
C THR A 126 22.30 -10.26 -6.15
N ASP A 127 22.56 -9.00 -5.79
CA ASP A 127 22.36 -8.48 -4.43
C ASP A 127 20.95 -7.91 -4.28
N LEU A 128 20.18 -8.47 -3.35
CA LEU A 128 18.79 -8.09 -3.09
C LEU A 128 18.69 -7.01 -2.00
N VAL A 129 19.74 -6.83 -1.19
CA VAL A 129 19.75 -5.88 -0.07
C VAL A 129 19.41 -4.45 -0.53
N PRO A 130 19.98 -3.91 -1.63
CA PRO A 130 19.64 -2.57 -2.09
C PRO A 130 18.16 -2.43 -2.49
N TRP A 131 17.56 -3.47 -3.04
CA TRP A 131 16.16 -3.45 -3.49
C TRP A 131 15.21 -3.46 -2.30
N ILE A 132 15.45 -4.29 -1.30
CA ILE A 132 14.67 -4.30 -0.05
C ILE A 132 14.78 -2.92 0.64
N GLN A 133 15.99 -2.37 0.76
CA GLN A 133 16.22 -1.06 1.38
C GLN A 133 15.56 0.10 0.64
N SER A 134 15.46 0.01 -0.69
CA SER A 134 14.90 1.07 -1.52
C SER A 134 13.49 1.49 -1.11
N TRP A 135 12.67 0.54 -0.65
CA TRP A 135 11.29 0.81 -0.22
C TRP A 135 11.24 1.73 0.99
N THR A 136 12.05 1.46 2.02
CA THR A 136 12.08 2.31 3.22
C THR A 136 12.80 3.63 2.99
N LYS A 137 13.80 3.66 2.10
CA LYS A 137 14.51 4.88 1.68
C LYS A 137 13.60 5.84 0.92
N ASN A 138 12.80 5.33 -0.03
CA ASN A 138 11.90 6.14 -0.84
C ASN A 138 10.60 6.50 -0.11
N HIS A 139 10.23 5.75 0.92
CA HIS A 139 8.99 5.97 1.69
C HIS A 139 9.27 6.15 3.20
N PRO A 140 10.04 7.18 3.60
CA PRO A 140 10.49 7.34 4.98
C PRO A 140 9.36 7.63 5.97
N ALA A 141 8.19 8.07 5.51
CA ALA A 141 7.02 8.31 6.34
C ALA A 141 6.05 7.11 6.40
N TRP A 142 6.26 6.10 5.54
CA TRP A 142 5.37 4.94 5.45
C TRP A 142 5.79 3.88 6.46
N ARG A 143 4.82 3.05 6.86
CA ARG A 143 5.07 1.85 7.65
C ARG A 143 5.64 0.76 6.76
N TYR A 144 6.51 -0.07 7.30
CA TYR A 144 7.07 -1.23 6.60
C TYR A 144 6.80 -2.47 7.44
N VAL A 145 6.01 -3.40 6.91
CA VAL A 145 5.60 -4.63 7.59
C VAL A 145 6.19 -5.82 6.86
N PHE A 146 6.95 -6.62 7.59
CA PHE A 146 7.55 -7.85 7.06
C PHE A 146 6.82 -9.07 7.57
N TRP A 147 6.47 -9.99 6.67
CA TRP A 147 5.71 -11.21 6.96
C TRP A 147 6.56 -12.46 6.77
N THR A 148 6.50 -13.38 7.72
CA THR A 148 7.04 -14.75 7.61
C THR A 148 5.95 -15.75 7.30
N ASP A 149 6.30 -17.00 6.98
CA ASP A 149 5.33 -18.08 6.84
C ASP A 149 4.52 -18.31 8.13
N LYS A 150 5.12 -18.05 9.30
CA LYS A 150 4.42 -18.09 10.58
C LYS A 150 3.37 -16.98 10.67
N ASP A 151 3.74 -15.75 10.33
CA ASP A 151 2.80 -14.61 10.30
C ASP A 151 1.69 -14.85 9.28
N ASN A 152 2.02 -15.45 8.14
CA ASN A 152 1.05 -15.80 7.10
C ASN A 152 0.02 -16.80 7.61
N TYR A 153 0.45 -17.83 8.34
CA TYR A 153 -0.45 -18.78 8.99
C TYR A 153 -1.37 -18.07 10.00
N GLU A 154 -0.81 -17.24 10.88
CA GLU A 154 -1.57 -16.52 11.91
C GLU A 154 -2.55 -15.51 11.29
N MET A 155 -2.18 -14.86 10.18
CA MET A 155 -3.08 -13.98 9.43
C MET A 155 -4.29 -14.72 8.87
N VAL A 156 -4.10 -15.93 8.33
CA VAL A 156 -5.22 -16.72 7.82
C VAL A 156 -6.08 -17.27 8.96
N GLU A 157 -5.46 -17.78 10.02
CA GLU A 157 -6.17 -18.32 11.18
C GLU A 157 -7.04 -17.26 11.87
N THR A 158 -6.55 -16.03 11.97
CA THR A 158 -7.29 -14.93 12.62
C THR A 158 -8.28 -14.25 11.69
N ALA A 159 -7.89 -13.95 10.45
CA ALA A 159 -8.69 -13.08 9.58
C ALA A 159 -9.63 -13.86 8.63
N MET A 160 -9.34 -15.13 8.35
CA MET A 160 -10.01 -15.98 7.35
C MET A 160 -10.09 -17.46 7.82
N PRO A 161 -10.54 -17.75 9.06
CA PRO A 161 -10.49 -19.10 9.63
C PRO A 161 -11.22 -20.17 8.79
N GLU A 162 -12.26 -19.77 8.05
CA GLU A 162 -13.01 -20.64 7.15
C GLU A 162 -12.18 -21.18 5.97
N TYR A 163 -11.10 -20.49 5.60
CA TYR A 163 -10.17 -20.88 4.53
C TYR A 163 -8.90 -21.56 5.05
N LEU A 164 -8.71 -21.65 6.36
CA LEU A 164 -7.48 -22.21 6.97
C LEU A 164 -7.20 -23.65 6.51
N TRP A 165 -8.24 -24.46 6.32
CA TRP A 165 -8.09 -25.84 5.85
C TRP A 165 -7.59 -25.93 4.40
N VAL A 166 -8.01 -24.99 3.53
CA VAL A 166 -7.51 -24.87 2.16
C VAL A 166 -6.06 -24.43 2.20
N TYR A 167 -5.79 -23.36 2.95
CA TYR A 167 -4.46 -22.79 3.11
C TYR A 167 -3.41 -23.83 3.55
N LYS A 168 -3.76 -24.68 4.52
CA LYS A 168 -2.90 -25.79 5.00
C LYS A 168 -2.51 -26.78 3.88
N ARG A 169 -3.32 -26.92 2.83
CA ARG A 169 -3.06 -27.81 1.68
C ARG A 169 -2.24 -27.17 0.56
N LEU A 170 -2.07 -25.84 0.59
CA LEU A 170 -1.26 -25.12 -0.40
C LEU A 170 0.24 -25.33 -0.14
N SER A 171 1.05 -25.28 -1.19
CA SER A 171 2.52 -25.30 -1.11
C SER A 171 3.08 -23.90 -0.80
N GLY A 172 4.38 -23.80 -0.46
CA GLY A 172 5.00 -22.58 0.07
C GLY A 172 4.70 -21.29 -0.72
N ILE A 173 5.03 -21.25 -2.01
CA ILE A 173 4.79 -20.05 -2.85
C ILE A 173 3.29 -19.71 -2.92
N MET A 174 2.43 -20.71 -3.09
CA MET A 174 1.00 -20.49 -3.16
C MET A 174 0.40 -19.98 -1.84
N ARG A 175 1.01 -20.35 -0.70
CA ARG A 175 0.62 -19.80 0.60
C ARG A 175 0.96 -18.31 0.66
N ALA A 176 2.15 -17.91 0.21
CA ALA A 176 2.53 -16.50 0.12
C ALA A 176 1.57 -15.72 -0.81
N ASP A 177 1.29 -16.27 -1.99
CA ASP A 177 0.33 -15.69 -2.95
C ASP A 177 -1.08 -15.57 -2.37
N PHE A 178 -1.57 -16.59 -1.65
CA PHE A 178 -2.87 -16.55 -1.00
C PHE A 178 -2.91 -15.44 0.07
N VAL A 179 -1.90 -15.38 0.94
CA VAL A 179 -1.85 -14.42 2.04
C VAL A 179 -1.68 -12.99 1.53
N ARG A 180 -0.96 -12.76 0.42
CA ARG A 180 -0.90 -11.44 -0.24
C ARG A 180 -2.31 -10.86 -0.42
N TYR A 181 -3.25 -11.66 -0.91
CA TYR A 181 -4.63 -11.21 -1.09
C TYR A 181 -5.38 -11.00 0.23
N VAL A 182 -5.13 -11.83 1.23
CA VAL A 182 -5.70 -11.63 2.58
C VAL A 182 -5.20 -10.31 3.20
N ILE A 183 -3.90 -10.00 3.08
CA ILE A 183 -3.31 -8.74 3.54
C ILE A 183 -3.94 -7.57 2.80
N MET A 184 -3.99 -7.60 1.47
CA MET A 184 -4.59 -6.51 0.68
C MET A 184 -6.08 -6.30 1.00
N TYR A 185 -6.83 -7.37 1.26
CA TYR A 185 -8.26 -7.28 1.60
C TYR A 185 -8.51 -6.76 3.02
N LYS A 186 -7.72 -7.19 4.00
CA LYS A 186 -7.94 -6.85 5.42
C LYS A 186 -7.25 -5.55 5.85
N ILE A 187 -6.08 -5.28 5.30
CA ILE A 187 -5.20 -4.19 5.73
C ILE A 187 -5.09 -3.12 4.64
N GLY A 188 -5.03 -3.52 3.37
CA GLY A 188 -4.68 -2.63 2.26
C GLY A 188 -3.17 -2.36 2.23
N GLY A 189 -2.75 -1.30 1.53
CA GLY A 189 -1.35 -0.94 1.38
C GLY A 189 -0.78 -1.32 0.01
N VAL A 190 0.54 -1.44 -0.07
CA VAL A 190 1.27 -1.86 -1.26
C VAL A 190 2.08 -3.11 -0.91
N TYR A 191 1.88 -4.18 -1.66
CA TYR A 191 2.67 -5.39 -1.53
C TYR A 191 3.77 -5.42 -2.62
N ALA A 192 4.99 -5.80 -2.23
CA ALA A 192 6.09 -5.99 -3.17
C ALA A 192 6.93 -7.22 -2.80
N ASP A 193 7.36 -7.95 -3.82
CA ASP A 193 8.30 -9.07 -3.65
C ASP A 193 9.70 -8.55 -3.22
N LEU A 194 10.56 -9.44 -2.71
CA LEU A 194 11.91 -9.04 -2.25
C LEU A 194 12.83 -8.64 -3.40
N ASP A 195 12.59 -9.15 -4.60
CA ASP A 195 13.29 -8.77 -5.83
C ASP A 195 12.63 -7.61 -6.58
N PHE A 196 11.83 -6.81 -5.86
CA PHE A 196 11.29 -5.54 -6.35
C PHE A 196 12.08 -4.36 -5.80
N GLU A 197 12.59 -3.51 -6.69
CA GLU A 197 13.21 -2.23 -6.35
C GLU A 197 12.18 -1.11 -6.44
N SER A 198 12.05 -0.31 -5.38
CA SER A 198 11.44 1.00 -5.48
C SER A 198 12.42 1.96 -6.13
N VAL A 199 12.11 2.42 -7.35
CA VAL A 199 12.98 3.35 -8.09
C VAL A 199 12.79 4.78 -7.59
N ARG A 200 11.55 5.13 -7.21
CA ARG A 200 11.21 6.44 -6.62
C ARG A 200 9.95 6.37 -5.75
N PRO A 201 9.64 7.42 -4.97
CA PRO A 201 8.45 7.44 -4.12
C PRO A 201 7.16 7.32 -4.94
N LEU A 202 6.19 6.58 -4.43
CA LEU A 202 4.85 6.52 -4.98
C LEU A 202 4.18 7.90 -4.83
N PRO A 203 3.71 8.52 -5.92
CA PRO A 203 3.07 9.82 -5.85
C PRO A 203 1.67 9.73 -5.25
N ASP A 204 1.14 10.86 -4.79
CA ASP A 204 -0.22 10.94 -4.24
C ASP A 204 -1.28 10.39 -5.21
N SER A 205 -1.06 10.59 -6.52
CA SER A 205 -1.94 10.09 -7.57
C SER A 205 -2.11 8.58 -7.52
N VAL A 206 -1.10 7.81 -7.08
CA VAL A 206 -1.20 6.37 -6.84
C VAL A 206 -1.91 6.10 -5.52
N THR A 207 -1.54 6.77 -4.43
CA THR A 207 -2.14 6.51 -3.09
C THR A 207 -3.61 6.94 -2.99
N SER A 208 -4.09 7.76 -3.92
CA SER A 208 -5.46 8.24 -3.98
C SER A 208 -6.44 7.29 -4.70
N LEU A 209 -5.91 6.21 -5.29
CA LEU A 209 -6.68 5.15 -5.94
C LEU A 209 -7.33 4.23 -4.91
N ASP A 210 -8.45 3.59 -5.24
CA ASP A 210 -9.02 2.54 -4.39
C ASP A 210 -8.18 1.25 -4.44
N ALA A 211 -7.69 0.89 -5.64
CA ALA A 211 -6.76 -0.20 -5.88
C ALA A 211 -5.96 0.03 -7.17
N PHE A 212 -4.79 -0.60 -7.27
CA PHE A 212 -4.05 -0.65 -8.54
C PHE A 212 -3.38 -1.99 -8.78
N LEU A 213 -3.05 -2.22 -10.05
CA LEU A 213 -2.27 -3.33 -10.57
C LEU A 213 -1.30 -2.83 -11.61
N SER A 214 -0.36 -3.67 -11.98
CA SER A 214 0.40 -3.47 -13.20
C SER A 214 0.47 -4.75 -14.00
N SER A 215 0.55 -4.54 -15.30
CA SER A 215 0.74 -5.63 -16.26
C SER A 215 2.22 -6.02 -16.33
N GLU A 216 2.48 -7.30 -16.59
CA GLU A 216 3.82 -7.81 -16.89
C GLU A 216 4.28 -7.32 -18.27
N PRO A 217 5.59 -7.36 -18.58
CA PRO A 217 6.07 -7.14 -19.92
C PRO A 217 5.46 -8.15 -20.88
N MET A 218 4.99 -7.66 -22.02
CA MET A 218 4.46 -8.51 -23.09
C MET A 218 5.44 -9.62 -23.52
N ILE A 219 6.75 -9.40 -23.42
CA ILE A 219 7.76 -10.43 -23.69
C ILE A 219 7.52 -11.70 -22.87
N HIS A 220 7.16 -11.57 -21.58
CA HIS A 220 6.85 -12.73 -20.74
C HIS A 220 5.59 -13.44 -21.23
N SER A 221 4.53 -12.70 -21.46
CA SER A 221 3.27 -13.33 -21.79
C SER A 221 3.29 -13.98 -23.19
N ARG A 222 3.92 -13.33 -24.18
CA ARG A 222 4.01 -13.81 -25.56
C ARG A 222 5.05 -14.91 -25.73
N VAL A 223 6.28 -14.68 -25.26
CA VAL A 223 7.43 -15.56 -25.56
C VAL A 223 7.55 -16.68 -24.53
N TYR A 224 7.41 -16.34 -23.25
CA TYR A 224 7.58 -17.32 -22.18
C TYR A 224 6.33 -18.18 -21.99
N ASN A 225 5.15 -17.55 -21.91
CA ASN A 225 3.89 -18.26 -21.67
C ASN A 225 3.17 -18.70 -22.96
N GLY A 226 3.58 -18.20 -24.14
CA GLY A 226 2.92 -18.51 -25.41
C GLY A 226 1.48 -17.99 -25.51
N ARG A 227 1.13 -16.99 -24.69
CA ARG A 227 -0.24 -16.47 -24.54
C ARG A 227 -0.49 -15.30 -25.48
N ASN A 228 -1.76 -15.08 -25.77
CA ASN A 228 -2.20 -14.02 -26.67
C ASN A 228 -2.48 -12.68 -25.98
N ARG A 229 -2.14 -12.54 -24.69
CA ARG A 229 -2.48 -11.39 -23.83
C ARG A 229 -1.38 -11.10 -22.83
N THR A 230 -1.30 -9.88 -22.32
CA THR A 230 -0.37 -9.48 -21.25
C THR A 230 -0.82 -10.04 -19.91
N ALA A 231 0.11 -10.62 -19.14
CA ALA A 231 -0.17 -11.13 -17.81
C ALA A 231 -0.42 -9.98 -16.82
N ILE A 232 -1.31 -10.19 -15.85
CA ILE A 232 -1.58 -9.23 -14.77
C ILE A 232 -0.78 -9.66 -13.57
N ALA A 233 0.18 -8.84 -13.16
CA ALA A 233 1.05 -9.17 -12.06
C ALA A 233 0.39 -8.86 -10.71
N ASP A 234 0.25 -9.92 -9.91
CA ASP A 234 0.24 -10.00 -8.45
C ASP A 234 -0.50 -8.98 -7.57
N HIS A 235 -1.63 -8.37 -7.96
CA HIS A 235 -2.64 -7.97 -6.95
C HIS A 235 -4.11 -8.25 -7.40
N VAL A 236 -5.05 -8.51 -6.46
CA VAL A 236 -6.55 -8.65 -6.60
C VAL A 236 -7.16 -10.10 -6.61
N ALA A 237 -8.49 -10.25 -6.43
CA ALA A 237 -9.17 -11.42 -5.82
C ALA A 237 -10.27 -12.17 -6.63
N ASN A 238 -10.27 -13.50 -6.42
CA ASN A 238 -11.24 -14.64 -6.48
C ASN A 238 -12.16 -14.98 -7.68
N ASP A 239 -12.05 -16.20 -8.25
CA ASP A 239 -12.98 -17.34 -7.98
C ASP A 239 -12.67 -18.60 -8.83
N GLY A 240 -12.40 -19.72 -8.13
CA GLY A 240 -12.52 -21.13 -8.53
C GLY A 240 -11.50 -21.71 -9.51
N CYS A 241 -10.63 -22.64 -9.07
CA CYS A 241 -9.73 -23.36 -9.98
C CYS A 241 -9.26 -24.73 -9.41
N HIS A 242 -8.76 -25.62 -10.28
CA HIS A 242 -8.29 -26.97 -9.95
C HIS A 242 -6.77 -27.21 -10.15
N ASP A 243 -5.99 -26.17 -10.50
CA ASP A 243 -4.51 -26.18 -10.53
C ASP A 243 -3.93 -25.18 -9.50
N PRO A 244 -3.14 -25.65 -8.53
CA PRO A 244 -2.44 -24.83 -7.52
C PRO A 244 -1.86 -23.47 -7.99
N VAL A 245 -1.28 -23.41 -9.20
CA VAL A 245 -0.68 -22.17 -9.76
C VAL A 245 -1.71 -21.29 -10.47
N ASP A 246 -2.81 -21.85 -10.94
CA ASP A 246 -3.93 -21.09 -11.52
C ASP A 246 -4.90 -20.55 -10.45
N CYS A 247 -4.75 -21.02 -9.20
CA CYS A 247 -5.67 -20.73 -8.09
C CYS A 247 -5.14 -19.66 -7.13
N THR A 248 -3.90 -19.23 -7.29
CA THR A 248 -3.22 -18.21 -6.49
C THR A 248 -2.31 -17.36 -7.40
N GLY A 249 -1.84 -16.21 -6.93
CA GLY A 249 -0.86 -15.40 -7.67
C GLY A 249 -1.37 -14.79 -8.98
N PRO A 250 -0.50 -14.52 -9.97
CA PRO A 250 -0.84 -13.76 -11.19
C PRO A 250 -1.86 -14.45 -12.10
N ARG A 251 -1.90 -15.79 -12.11
CA ARG A 251 -2.77 -16.54 -13.03
C ARG A 251 -4.22 -16.56 -12.57
N LEU A 252 -4.46 -16.56 -11.26
CA LEU A 252 -5.79 -16.35 -10.69
C LEU A 252 -6.35 -15.01 -11.18
N LEU A 253 -5.51 -13.97 -11.17
CA LEU A 253 -5.86 -12.64 -11.65
C LEU A 253 -6.16 -12.62 -13.13
N GLU A 254 -5.29 -13.19 -13.95
CA GLU A 254 -5.56 -13.29 -15.38
C GLU A 254 -6.93 -13.94 -15.65
N GLY A 255 -7.21 -15.10 -15.03
CA GLY A 255 -8.49 -15.79 -15.18
C GLY A 255 -9.69 -14.97 -14.70
N LEU A 256 -9.51 -14.14 -13.67
CA LEU A 256 -10.55 -13.23 -13.18
C LEU A 256 -10.84 -12.09 -14.11
N PHE A 257 -9.79 -11.46 -14.61
CA PHE A 257 -9.90 -10.40 -15.60
C PHE A 257 -10.46 -10.93 -16.91
N GLU A 258 -10.37 -12.22 -17.22
CA GLU A 258 -11.04 -12.81 -18.38
C GLU A 258 -12.56 -12.90 -18.24
N LYS A 259 -13.09 -12.89 -17.01
CA LYS A 259 -14.54 -12.94 -16.78
C LYS A 259 -15.17 -11.66 -17.33
N LYS A 260 -16.12 -11.82 -18.27
CA LYS A 260 -16.84 -10.70 -18.92
C LYS A 260 -17.38 -9.69 -17.90
N HIS A 261 -17.93 -10.16 -16.78
CA HIS A 261 -18.44 -9.28 -15.74
C HIS A 261 -17.35 -8.40 -15.10
N VAL A 262 -16.13 -8.92 -14.92
CA VAL A 262 -14.99 -8.15 -14.38
C VAL A 262 -14.55 -7.11 -15.39
N GLN A 263 -14.43 -7.48 -16.67
CA GLN A 263 -14.17 -6.53 -17.76
C GLN A 263 -15.22 -5.42 -17.83
N ASP A 264 -16.49 -5.77 -17.67
CA ASP A 264 -17.59 -4.81 -17.67
C ASP A 264 -17.57 -3.92 -16.41
N LEU A 265 -17.10 -4.42 -15.27
CA LEU A 265 -16.87 -3.62 -14.06
C LEU A 265 -15.72 -2.64 -14.24
N LEU A 266 -14.59 -3.07 -14.79
CA LEU A 266 -13.41 -2.22 -14.99
C LEU A 266 -13.69 -1.05 -15.93
N LYS A 267 -14.54 -1.25 -16.93
CA LYS A 267 -14.98 -0.20 -17.87
C LYS A 267 -15.91 0.84 -17.25
N ARG A 268 -16.45 0.61 -16.04
CA ARG A 268 -17.32 1.58 -15.38
C ARG A 268 -16.48 2.74 -14.83
N PRO A 269 -16.83 4.00 -15.13
CA PRO A 269 -16.22 5.15 -14.48
C PRO A 269 -16.35 5.02 -12.94
N GLY A 270 -15.23 5.09 -12.23
CA GLY A 270 -15.22 4.93 -10.76
C GLY A 270 -15.18 3.48 -10.26
N SER A 271 -14.81 2.51 -11.09
CA SER A 271 -14.61 1.09 -10.72
C SER A 271 -13.54 0.85 -9.63
N GLY A 272 -12.74 1.88 -9.32
CA GLY A 272 -11.77 1.89 -8.23
C GLY A 272 -10.44 1.20 -8.53
N LEU A 273 -10.35 0.41 -9.61
CA LEU A 273 -9.14 -0.32 -9.98
C LEU A 273 -8.41 0.34 -11.15
N THR A 274 -7.14 0.69 -10.94
CA THR A 274 -6.25 1.20 -12.01
C THR A 274 -5.27 0.13 -12.44
N LEU A 275 -5.22 -0.17 -13.74
CA LEU A 275 -4.19 -1.04 -14.31
C LEU A 275 -3.10 -0.17 -14.93
N PHE A 276 -1.87 -0.27 -14.41
CA PHE A 276 -0.70 0.39 -14.96
C PHE A 276 -0.07 -0.43 -16.07
N GLU A 277 0.47 0.30 -17.04
CA GLU A 277 1.30 -0.25 -18.11
C GLU A 277 2.63 -0.78 -17.55
N PRO A 278 3.28 -1.76 -18.21
CA PRO A 278 4.44 -2.44 -17.66
C PRO A 278 5.58 -1.49 -17.30
N HIS A 279 5.82 -0.43 -18.09
CA HIS A 279 6.91 0.50 -17.83
C HIS A 279 6.84 1.24 -16.47
N VAL A 280 5.69 1.23 -15.78
CA VAL A 280 5.53 1.88 -14.48
C VAL A 280 6.07 1.03 -13.33
N PHE A 281 5.86 -0.29 -13.34
CA PHE A 281 6.26 -1.21 -12.24
C PHE A 281 7.07 -2.43 -12.70
N TYR A 282 6.96 -2.82 -13.97
CA TYR A 282 7.62 -3.96 -14.60
C TYR A 282 8.32 -3.56 -15.91
N PRO A 283 9.28 -2.61 -15.88
CA PRO A 283 10.00 -2.21 -17.09
C PRO A 283 10.95 -3.31 -17.61
N GLU A 284 11.34 -4.25 -16.74
CA GLU A 284 12.33 -5.27 -17.05
C GLU A 284 11.76 -6.67 -17.27
N VAL A 285 12.54 -7.52 -17.95
CA VAL A 285 12.20 -8.94 -18.17
C VAL A 285 13.06 -9.90 -17.32
N SER A 286 12.72 -11.19 -17.35
CA SER A 286 13.43 -12.27 -16.66
C SER A 286 14.79 -12.54 -17.32
N VAL A 287 15.77 -11.69 -17.01
CA VAL A 287 17.12 -11.74 -17.58
C VAL A 287 17.76 -13.12 -17.38
N TYR A 288 17.51 -13.77 -16.24
CA TYR A 288 18.02 -15.12 -15.98
C TYR A 288 17.55 -16.18 -16.97
N ASN A 289 16.44 -15.93 -17.67
CA ASN A 289 15.80 -16.84 -18.63
C ASN A 289 15.87 -16.29 -20.06
N ILE A 290 16.70 -15.28 -20.32
CA ILE A 290 16.76 -14.57 -21.60
C ILE A 290 17.17 -15.49 -22.75
N ASP A 291 18.10 -16.43 -22.52
CA ASP A 291 18.58 -17.35 -23.55
C ASP A 291 17.49 -18.31 -24.01
N ASP A 292 16.68 -18.83 -23.09
CA ASP A 292 15.53 -19.69 -23.39
C ASP A 292 14.45 -18.91 -24.15
N MET A 293 14.22 -17.63 -23.80
CA MET A 293 13.31 -16.78 -24.56
C MET A 293 13.83 -16.50 -25.98
N LYS A 294 15.13 -16.23 -26.15
CA LYS A 294 15.75 -16.06 -27.47
C LYS A 294 15.67 -17.33 -28.32
N GLN A 295 15.91 -18.49 -27.72
CA GLN A 295 15.77 -19.79 -28.38
C GLN A 295 14.35 -19.99 -28.94
N ARG A 296 13.31 -19.64 -28.16
CA ARG A 296 11.91 -19.72 -28.59
C ARG A 296 11.59 -18.77 -29.75
N CYS A 297 12.29 -17.66 -29.87
CA CYS A 297 12.13 -16.70 -30.95
C CYS A 297 12.86 -17.07 -32.25
N LEU A 298 13.59 -18.19 -32.30
CA LEU A 298 14.20 -18.68 -33.55
C LEU A 298 13.14 -19.16 -34.57
N SER A 299 12.01 -19.68 -34.08
CA SER A 299 10.87 -20.13 -34.89
C SER A 299 9.54 -19.72 -34.23
N PRO A 300 9.20 -18.42 -34.23
CA PRO A 300 8.07 -17.91 -33.46
C PRO A 300 6.73 -18.30 -34.11
N SER A 301 5.74 -18.65 -33.28
CA SER A 301 4.35 -18.72 -33.74
C SER A 301 3.82 -17.32 -34.08
N PRO A 302 2.70 -17.19 -34.83
CA PRO A 302 2.10 -15.89 -35.12
C PRO A 302 1.82 -15.05 -33.86
N GLN A 303 1.44 -15.70 -32.76
CA GLN A 303 1.14 -15.06 -31.48
C GLN A 303 2.38 -14.57 -30.73
N MET A 304 3.54 -15.18 -31.00
CA MET A 304 4.82 -14.83 -30.38
C MET A 304 5.55 -13.68 -31.08
N LYS A 305 5.20 -13.42 -32.34
CA LYS A 305 5.93 -12.48 -33.20
C LYS A 305 6.17 -11.12 -32.54
N GLU A 306 5.11 -10.52 -32.02
CA GLU A 306 5.17 -9.21 -31.34
C GLU A 306 6.10 -9.23 -30.11
N GLY A 307 6.05 -10.30 -29.31
CA GLY A 307 6.94 -10.47 -28.16
C GLY A 307 8.39 -10.70 -28.56
N CYS A 308 8.64 -11.42 -29.64
CA CYS A 308 9.97 -11.65 -30.18
C CYS A 308 10.59 -10.38 -30.79
N ASP A 309 9.78 -9.57 -31.48
CA ASP A 309 10.19 -8.26 -32.01
C ASP A 309 10.57 -7.31 -30.86
N ALA A 310 9.77 -7.30 -29.78
CA ALA A 310 10.08 -6.55 -28.57
C ALA A 310 11.36 -7.06 -27.89
N LEU A 311 11.53 -8.38 -27.77
CA LEU A 311 12.74 -9.00 -27.19
C LEU A 311 14.01 -8.68 -28.00
N ALA A 312 13.91 -8.56 -29.32
CA ALA A 312 15.05 -8.25 -30.19
C ALA A 312 15.61 -6.84 -29.97
N THR A 313 14.78 -5.90 -29.52
CA THR A 313 15.17 -4.50 -29.26
C THR A 313 15.38 -4.20 -27.77
N TRP A 314 14.99 -5.12 -26.89
CA TRP A 314 15.12 -4.98 -25.45
C TRP A 314 16.60 -5.05 -25.01
N VAL A 315 17.01 -4.11 -24.17
CA VAL A 315 18.37 -4.00 -23.63
C VAL A 315 18.30 -4.03 -22.10
N PRO A 316 18.98 -4.98 -21.42
CA PRO A 316 18.94 -5.06 -19.96
C PRO A 316 19.35 -3.75 -19.28
N GLY A 317 18.57 -3.30 -18.29
CA GLY A 317 18.88 -2.14 -17.45
C GLY A 317 18.62 -0.78 -18.11
N GLN A 318 18.05 -0.74 -19.33
CA GLN A 318 17.80 0.49 -20.09
C GLN A 318 16.30 0.77 -20.31
N ASN A 319 15.41 0.03 -19.64
CA ASN A 319 13.97 0.08 -19.91
C ASN A 319 13.19 1.00 -18.97
N ARG A 320 13.86 1.62 -17.99
CA ARG A 320 13.26 2.63 -17.12
C ARG A 320 12.88 3.87 -17.93
N ARG A 321 11.68 4.38 -17.69
CA ARG A 321 11.17 5.64 -18.20
C ARG A 321 11.10 6.67 -17.07
N PRO A 322 10.95 7.98 -17.37
CA PRO A 322 10.76 9.00 -16.33
C PRO A 322 9.58 8.72 -15.39
N ASP A 323 8.62 7.91 -15.83
CA ASP A 323 7.44 7.47 -15.11
C ASP A 323 7.51 6.02 -14.58
N THR A 324 8.70 5.39 -14.53
CA THR A 324 8.93 4.12 -13.80
C THR A 324 9.01 4.35 -12.29
N LEU A 325 8.06 3.81 -11.52
CA LEU A 325 7.99 3.94 -10.05
C LEU A 325 8.76 2.84 -9.33
N ALA A 326 8.73 1.63 -9.87
CA ALA A 326 9.39 0.45 -9.31
C ALA A 326 9.79 -0.52 -10.43
N GLU A 327 10.62 -1.50 -10.09
CA GLU A 327 11.15 -2.48 -11.03
C GLU A 327 11.22 -3.86 -10.37
N HIS A 328 10.51 -4.82 -10.94
CA HIS A 328 10.71 -6.24 -10.63
C HIS A 328 11.94 -6.75 -11.37
N HIS A 329 12.91 -7.30 -10.64
CA HIS A 329 14.17 -7.79 -11.20
C HIS A 329 14.14 -9.25 -11.63
N TRP A 330 13.04 -9.95 -11.34
CA TRP A 330 12.78 -11.32 -11.79
C TRP A 330 13.90 -12.29 -11.43
N GLN A 331 14.47 -12.22 -10.23
CA GLN A 331 15.64 -13.04 -9.89
C GLN A 331 15.28 -14.47 -9.47
N CYS A 332 13.98 -14.78 -9.50
CA CYS A 332 13.42 -15.99 -8.96
C CYS A 332 13.92 -16.22 -7.53
N SER A 333 13.68 -15.22 -6.68
CA SER A 333 14.03 -15.26 -5.25
C SER A 333 13.56 -16.56 -4.59
N TRP A 334 12.39 -17.07 -4.98
CA TRP A 334 11.81 -18.32 -4.49
C TRP A 334 12.27 -19.62 -5.19
N CYS A 335 13.11 -19.57 -6.23
CA CYS A 335 13.58 -20.75 -6.96
C CYS A 335 14.43 -21.68 -6.06
N ALA A 336 13.92 -22.86 -5.75
CA ALA A 336 14.59 -23.86 -4.90
C ALA A 336 15.98 -24.32 -5.38
N ARG A 337 16.34 -24.10 -6.65
CA ARG A 337 17.60 -24.55 -7.26
C ARG A 337 18.73 -23.51 -7.21
N ARG A 338 18.48 -22.30 -6.72
CA ARG A 338 19.50 -21.25 -6.67
C ARG A 338 20.18 -21.24 -5.30
N LYS A 339 21.51 -21.24 -5.31
CA LYS A 339 22.31 -21.03 -4.10
C LYS A 339 22.07 -19.59 -3.62
N GLN A 340 21.85 -19.43 -2.32
CA GLN A 340 21.58 -18.14 -1.70
C GLN A 340 22.49 -17.93 -0.49
N GLU A 341 22.98 -16.71 -0.33
CA GLU A 341 23.45 -16.21 0.96
C GLU A 341 22.31 -15.44 1.59
N THR A 342 22.04 -15.70 2.87
CA THR A 342 20.95 -15.05 3.60
C THR A 342 21.48 -14.01 4.59
N ALA A 343 20.65 -13.03 4.90
CA ALA A 343 20.87 -12.07 5.98
C ALA A 343 19.58 -11.89 6.77
N ASN A 344 19.69 -11.48 8.04
CA ASN A 344 18.51 -11.18 8.82
C ASN A 344 17.86 -9.89 8.30
N ILE A 345 16.53 -9.87 8.17
CA ILE A 345 15.80 -8.69 7.72
C ILE A 345 16.05 -7.47 8.61
N ALA A 346 16.31 -7.66 9.91
CA ALA A 346 16.65 -6.59 10.85
C ALA A 346 18.02 -5.94 10.59
N ASP A 347 18.93 -6.63 9.87
CA ASP A 347 20.21 -6.07 9.43
C ASP A 347 20.07 -5.23 8.15
N ILE A 348 19.00 -5.47 7.39
CA ILE A 348 18.72 -4.81 6.10
C ILE A 348 17.83 -3.59 6.32
N VAL A 349 16.75 -3.74 7.08
CA VAL A 349 15.78 -2.70 7.41
C VAL A 349 15.97 -2.33 8.89
N PRO A 350 16.21 -1.04 9.23
CA PRO A 350 16.40 -0.64 10.61
C PRO A 350 15.25 -1.10 11.51
N ILE A 351 15.55 -1.65 12.69
CA ILE A 351 14.53 -2.16 13.64
C ILE A 351 13.47 -1.09 13.95
N SER A 352 13.85 0.19 14.02
CA SER A 352 12.91 1.31 14.22
C SER A 352 11.90 1.51 13.09
N ARG A 353 12.06 0.79 11.97
CA ARG A 353 11.25 0.85 10.75
C ARG A 353 10.62 -0.50 10.43
N LEU A 354 11.07 -1.59 11.04
CA LEU A 354 10.64 -2.95 10.75
C LEU A 354 9.52 -3.36 11.70
N GLU A 355 8.30 -3.44 11.18
CA GLU A 355 7.15 -3.90 11.95
C GLU A 355 6.89 -5.40 11.71
N ARG A 356 6.59 -6.13 12.78
CA ARG A 356 6.29 -7.57 12.76
C ARG A 356 4.86 -7.78 13.26
N PRO A 357 3.93 -8.23 12.40
CA PRO A 357 2.48 -8.08 12.61
C PRO A 357 1.95 -8.78 13.87
N PHE A 358 2.57 -9.88 14.29
CA PHE A 358 2.13 -10.68 15.45
C PHE A 358 3.12 -10.75 16.62
N GLU A 359 4.38 -10.31 16.42
CA GLU A 359 5.36 -10.23 17.51
C GLU A 359 5.08 -9.03 18.43
N ASP A 360 4.55 -7.94 17.87
CA ASP A 360 4.24 -6.71 18.61
C ASP A 360 2.87 -6.72 19.32
N ARG A 361 2.11 -7.83 19.24
CA ARG A 361 0.86 -8.13 19.98
C ARG A 361 -0.21 -7.03 20.11
N LEU A 362 -0.20 -5.97 19.27
CA LEU A 362 -1.02 -4.78 19.52
C LEU A 362 -1.81 -4.18 18.36
N GLN A 363 -1.83 -4.71 17.14
CA GLN A 363 -2.32 -3.87 16.02
C GLN A 363 -3.39 -4.43 15.08
N TRP A 364 -3.76 -5.71 15.16
CA TRP A 364 -4.61 -6.30 14.10
C TRP A 364 -5.73 -7.22 14.59
N GLN A 365 -6.25 -6.98 15.81
CA GLN A 365 -7.54 -7.54 16.27
C GLN A 365 -8.72 -6.74 15.74
#